data_AF-A0A3R7I1C2-F1
#
_entry.id   AF-A0A3R7I1C2-F1
#
_cell.length_a   1.000
_cell.length_b   1.000
_cell.length_c   1.000
_cell.angle_alpha   90.00
_cell.angle_beta   90.00
_cell.angle_gamma   90.00
#
_symmetry.space_group_name_H-M   'P 1'
#
loop_
_entity.id
_entity.type
_entity.pdbx_description
1 polymer ?
#
loop_
_entity_poly.entity_id
_entity_poly.type
_entity_poly.pdbx_seq_one_letter_code
_entity_poly.pdbx_strand_id
1 'polypeptide(L)' 'MSKRVDVFYGGRPYSIGGRDIDDIRAEIAAALAIGHGWLTVNDGEGVAQTTDLLITPGVDVTLADIPGD' A
#
# COMPACT_ATOMS: atom_id res chain seq x y z
N MET A 1 -5.51 -17.48 8.50
CA MET A 1 -5.92 -16.67 7.34
C MET A 1 -5.40 -15.26 7.57
N SER A 2 -4.81 -14.59 6.57
CA SER A 2 -4.08 -13.34 6.78
C SER A 2 -4.89 -12.13 6.31
N LYS A 3 -5.11 -11.15 7.20
CA LYS A 3 -5.58 -9.80 6.86
C LYS A 3 -4.67 -9.20 5.77
N ARG A 4 -5.25 -8.56 4.76
CA ARG A 4 -4.51 -7.92 3.66
C ARG A 4 -5.16 -6.59 3.30
N VAL A 5 -4.35 -5.61 2.93
CA VAL A 5 -4.82 -4.36 2.33
C VAL A 5 -4.51 -4.39 0.85
N ASP A 6 -5.53 -4.29 0.02
CA ASP A 6 -5.35 -4.10 -1.42
C ASP A 6 -5.07 -2.63 -1.70
N VAL A 7 -4.05 -2.38 -2.52
CA VAL A 7 -3.56 -1.05 -2.85
C VAL A 7 -3.66 -0.87 -4.36
N PHE A 8 -4.23 0.24 -4.81
CA PHE A 8 -4.15 0.65 -6.21
C PHE A 8 -3.34 1.93 -6.29
N TYR A 9 -2.33 1.95 -7.15
CA TYR A 9 -1.41 3.08 -7.26
C TYR A 9 -0.94 3.24 -8.70
N GLY A 10 -1.07 4.44 -9.26
CA GLY A 10 -0.59 4.74 -10.62
C GLY A 10 -1.17 3.81 -11.69
N GLY A 11 -2.41 3.36 -11.53
CA GLY A 11 -3.08 2.47 -12.48
C GLY A 11 -2.78 0.97 -12.30
N ARG A 12 -2.05 0.56 -11.25
CA ARG A 12 -1.67 -0.85 -11.02
C ARG A 12 -2.10 -1.34 -9.63
N PRO A 13 -2.56 -2.60 -9.50
CA PRO A 13 -2.87 -3.20 -8.20
C PRO A 13 -1.62 -3.75 -7.51
N TYR A 14 -1.64 -3.68 -6.18
CA TYR A 14 -0.63 -4.17 -5.23
C TYR A 14 -1.34 -4.66 -3.96
N SER A 15 -0.58 -5.24 -3.04
CA SER A 15 -1.13 -5.62 -1.74
C SER A 15 -0.14 -5.48 -0.58
N ILE A 16 -0.65 -5.31 0.63
CA ILE A 16 0.14 -5.29 1.86
C ILE A 16 -0.45 -6.33 2.81
N GLY A 17 0.34 -7.33 3.21
CA GLY A 17 -0.11 -8.38 4.12
C GLY A 17 0.15 -8.04 5.59
N GLY A 18 -0.80 -8.39 6.48
CA GLY A 18 -0.58 -8.40 7.93
C GLY A 18 -0.41 -7.03 8.59
N ARG A 19 -0.71 -5.93 7.90
CA ARG A 19 -0.65 -4.57 8.44
C ARG A 19 -2.05 -4.01 8.64
N ASP A 20 -2.18 -3.12 9.62
CA ASP A 20 -3.40 -2.36 9.83
C ASP A 20 -3.55 -1.23 8.79
N ILE A 21 -4.77 -0.99 8.33
CA ILE A 21 -5.04 0.05 7.32
C ILE A 21 -4.79 1.46 7.87
N ASP A 22 -4.99 1.69 9.16
CA ASP A 22 -4.76 3.01 9.76
C ASP A 22 -3.27 3.32 9.92
N ASP A 23 -2.44 2.30 10.17
CA ASP A 23 -0.97 2.45 10.15
C ASP A 23 -0.47 2.83 8.75
N ILE A 24 -1.04 2.20 7.70
CA ILE A 24 -0.69 2.52 6.30
C ILE A 24 -1.13 3.96 5.96
N ARG A 25 -2.31 4.38 6.39
CA ARG A 25 -2.79 5.77 6.20
C ARG A 25 -1.87 6.78 6.88
N ALA A 26 -1.43 6.49 8.11
CA ALA A 26 -0.51 7.35 8.84
C ALA A 26 0.85 7.48 8.14
N GLU A 27 1.40 6.37 7.61
CA GLU A 27 2.63 6.36 6.83
C GLU A 27 2.52 7.19 5.55
N ILE A 28 1.43 7.03 4.79
CA ILE A 28 1.15 7.84 3.59
C ILE A 28 1.03 9.32 3.94
N ALA A 29 0.32 9.67 5.02
CA ALA A 29 0.18 11.05 5.46
C ALA A 29 1.53 11.68 5.84
N ALA A 30 2.38 10.93 6.54
CA ALA A 30 3.73 11.37 6.90
C ALA A 30 4.61 11.58 5.65
N ALA A 31 4.57 10.67 4.69
CA ALA A 31 5.25 10.80 3.41
C ALA A 31 4.81 12.08 2.65
N LEU A 32 3.50 12.32 2.55
CA LEU A 32 2.97 13.49 1.88
C LEU A 32 3.30 14.81 2.59
N ALA A 33 3.38 14.82 3.93
CA ALA A 33 3.78 16.00 4.70
C ALA A 33 5.23 16.43 4.44
N ILE A 34 6.12 15.48 4.12
CA ILE A 34 7.53 15.75 3.77
C ILE A 34 7.67 16.07 2.26
N GLY A 35 6.68 15.70 1.46
CA GLY A 35 6.61 15.90 0.02
C GLY A 35 6.77 14.62 -0.79
N HIS A 36 7.30 13.55 -0.20
CA HIS A 36 7.27 12.18 -0.73
C HIS A 36 7.72 11.17 0.34
N GLY A 37 7.52 9.87 0.05
CA GLY A 37 8.06 8.77 0.86
C GLY A 37 7.88 7.43 0.16
N TRP A 38 8.47 6.38 0.72
CA TRP A 38 8.36 5.03 0.17
C TRP A 38 7.33 4.23 0.96
N LEU A 39 6.50 3.47 0.25
CA LEU A 39 5.59 2.49 0.83
C LEU A 39 5.92 1.11 0.25
N THR A 40 6.35 0.19 1.11
CA THR A 40 6.66 -1.18 0.69
C THR A 40 5.37 -2.00 0.56
N VAL A 41 5.19 -2.61 -0.60
CA VAL A 41 4.06 -3.45 -0.98
C VAL A 41 4.53 -4.78 -1.58
N ASN A 42 3.58 -5.67 -1.81
CA ASN A 42 3.76 -6.87 -2.62
C ASN A 42 3.19 -6.62 -4.02
N ASP A 43 3.96 -6.98 -5.04
CA ASP A 43 3.54 -7.09 -6.45
C ASP A 43 3.54 -8.59 -6.85
N GLY A 44 2.58 -9.01 -7.67
CA GLY A 44 2.50 -10.36 -8.23
C GLY A 44 1.33 -11.23 -7.75
N GLU A 45 0.75 -11.99 -8.68
CA GLU A 45 -0.16 -13.10 -8.38
C GLU A 45 0.64 -14.40 -8.23
N GLY A 46 0.84 -14.84 -6.98
CA GLY A 46 1.39 -16.16 -6.66
C GLY A 46 2.76 -16.14 -5.96
N VAL A 47 3.70 -15.29 -6.39
CA VAL A 47 4.97 -15.06 -5.68
C VAL A 47 5.03 -13.61 -5.27
N ALA A 48 4.95 -13.35 -3.96
CA ALA A 48 5.04 -12.00 -3.43
C ALA A 48 6.42 -11.41 -3.76
N GLN A 49 6.45 -10.41 -4.62
CA GLN A 49 7.64 -9.61 -4.88
C GLN A 49 7.55 -8.32 -4.09
N THR A 50 8.45 -8.14 -3.13
CA THR A 50 8.61 -6.87 -2.41
C THR A 50 8.91 -5.76 -3.40
N THR A 51 8.07 -4.74 -3.41
CA THR A 51 8.12 -3.60 -4.34
C THR A 51 7.91 -2.32 -3.55
N ASP A 52 8.71 -1.30 -3.82
CA ASP A 52 8.57 0.00 -3.17
C ASP A 52 7.85 1.00 -4.08
N LEU A 53 6.74 1.54 -3.59
CA LEU A 53 6.00 2.61 -4.27
C LEU A 53 6.49 3.96 -3.77
N LEU A 54 6.84 4.86 -4.68
CA LEU A 54 7.15 6.24 -4.33
C LEU A 54 5.85 7.03 -4.15
N ILE A 55 5.40 7.21 -2.91
CA ILE A 55 4.25 8.05 -2.58
C ILE A 55 4.62 9.51 -2.84
N THR A 56 3.86 10.17 -3.71
CA THR A 56 4.05 11.56 -4.12
C THR A 56 2.72 12.31 -4.20
N PRO A 57 2.70 13.64 -3.99
CA PRO A 57 1.53 14.46 -4.24
C PRO A 57 1.04 14.35 -5.68
N GLY A 58 -0.27 14.23 -5.86
CA GLY A 58 -0.91 14.23 -7.19
C GLY A 58 -1.03 12.84 -7.84
N VAL A 59 -0.47 11.78 -7.25
CA VAL A 59 -0.75 10.40 -7.66
C VAL A 59 -1.86 9.83 -6.78
N ASP A 60 -2.84 9.19 -7.40
CA ASP A 60 -3.94 8.55 -6.72
C ASP A 60 -3.51 7.28 -5.99
N VAL A 61 -4.11 7.06 -4.81
CA VAL A 61 -3.94 5.83 -4.05
C VAL A 61 -5.28 5.40 -3.46
N THR A 62 -5.61 4.12 -3.60
CA THR A 62 -6.74 3.51 -2.89
C THR A 62 -6.24 2.47 -1.91
N LEU A 63 -6.88 2.36 -0.74
CA LEU A 63 -6.63 1.30 0.23
C LEU A 63 -7.95 0.58 0.52
N ALA A 64 -7.99 -0.74 0.35
CA ALA A 64 -9.14 -1.57 0.70
C ALA A 64 -8.72 -2.62 1.73
N ASP A 65 -9.31 -2.58 2.93
CA ASP A 65 -9.08 -3.60 3.96
C ASP A 65 -9.86 -4.87 3.57
N ILE A 66 -9.13 -5.96 3.36
CA ILE A 66 -9.67 -7.26 3.02
C ILE A 66 -9.55 -8.16 4.27
N PRO A 67 -10.68 -8.47 4.93
CA PRO A 67 -10.69 -9.44 6.03
C PRO A 67 -10.10 -10.77 5.56
N GLY A 68 -9.31 -11.42 6.42
CA GLY A 68 -9.03 -12.84 6.22
C GLY A 68 -10.30 -13.66 6.51
N ASP A 69 -10.50 -14.74 5.76
CA ASP A 69 -11.55 -15.73 6.05
C ASP A 69 -11.34 -16.46 7.41
#